data_AF-A0A4Q3MH68-F1
#
_entry.id   AF-A0A4Q3MH68-F1
#
_cell.length_a   1.000
_cell.length_b   1.000
_cell.length_c   1.000
_cell.angle_alpha   90.00
_cell.angle_beta   90.00
_cell.angle_gamma   90.00
#
_symmetry.space_group_name_H-M   'P 1'
#
loop_
_entity.id
_entity.type
_entity.pdbx_description
1 polymer ?
#
loop_
_entity_poly.entity_id
_entity_poly.type
_entity_poly.pdbx_seq_one_letter_code
_entity_poly.pdbx_strand_id
1 'polypeptide(L)'
;MRSRRCAVRQAEAVRTGDGRRSWGRIRRLSYLASSTCQLPPPRPLESCACAPDLARLEDALSDGKEFKVRPLPNLMEGADPRMAQVHAGRNGSSPIDDMALQALANHEVLAKVSQDELDGRLLAIHAAARTGLEEGGANTLYLAIGMLHWTEGDKAEAAHRAPILLVPVTLQRQSVRSGFRLTRHDDEAIVNPTLLQLLKTNFELSIRGLDVVPTDEKGVDVAQVLQAFRLAVAEIPKWEVKEGAHLGIFSFTKYLMWKDLQDRTEQLKANRVVKHLIDNPGQAFERDGTAGEFDRLDDRYKPRDILAPLLSDSSQLKALCAIDTGRDLVLEGPPGTGKSQTITNVIAHSLGKGKTVLFVSEKMAALSVVHRRLTNIGLGAFCLELHSSKSKKSEVLQQLGNALDTAGTKTADDWSREAERIGQLRQDLNGLVDS
;
A
#
# COMPACT_ATOMS: atom_id res chain seq x y z
N MET A 1 -36.78 8.76 -20.61
CA MET A 1 -35.88 9.61 -19.80
C MET A 1 -36.45 9.75 -18.39
N ARG A 2 -35.96 8.97 -17.41
CA ARG A 2 -36.34 9.07 -15.99
C ARG A 2 -35.07 9.10 -15.16
N SER A 3 -34.81 10.23 -14.49
CA SER A 3 -33.70 10.40 -13.56
C SER A 3 -34.00 9.64 -12.26
N ARG A 4 -33.12 8.73 -11.84
CA ARG A 4 -33.16 8.15 -10.49
C ARG A 4 -32.35 9.05 -9.55
N ARG A 5 -33.04 9.88 -8.76
CA ARG A 5 -32.48 10.55 -7.58
C ARG A 5 -32.27 9.48 -6.50
N CYS A 6 -31.03 9.33 -6.03
CA CYS A 6 -30.71 8.50 -4.87
C CYS A 6 -31.00 9.32 -3.61
N ALA A 7 -32.04 8.96 -2.87
CA ALA A 7 -32.40 9.60 -1.61
C ALA A 7 -31.48 9.11 -0.49
N VAL A 8 -30.67 10.02 0.05
CA VAL A 8 -29.96 9.84 1.32
C VAL A 8 -31.02 9.86 2.43
N ARG A 9 -31.36 8.69 2.98
CA ARG A 9 -32.11 8.62 4.24
C ARG A 9 -31.15 8.92 5.39
N GLN A 10 -31.32 10.10 5.98
CA GLN A 10 -30.81 10.43 7.31
C GLN A 10 -31.37 9.41 8.32
N ALA A 11 -30.49 8.79 9.10
CA ALA A 11 -30.89 8.02 10.27
C ALA A 11 -30.96 8.98 11.46
N GLU A 12 -32.19 9.25 11.93
CA GLU A 12 -32.45 9.98 13.17
C GLU A 12 -31.94 9.18 14.37
N ALA A 13 -31.21 9.85 15.26
CA ALA A 13 -30.75 9.31 16.52
C ALA A 13 -31.90 9.35 17.54
N VAL A 14 -32.58 8.21 17.74
CA VAL A 14 -33.47 8.03 18.89
C VAL A 14 -32.61 7.85 20.14
N ARG A 15 -32.70 8.81 21.06
CA ARG A 15 -32.15 8.68 22.42
C ARG A 15 -33.05 7.75 23.23
N THR A 16 -32.59 6.54 23.48
CA THR A 16 -33.05 5.76 24.63
C THR A 16 -31.92 5.66 25.64
N GLY A 17 -32.25 5.96 26.89
CA GLY A 17 -31.35 5.87 28.02
C GLY A 17 -30.90 4.43 28.26
N ASP A 18 -29.67 4.36 28.76
CA ASP A 18 -29.02 3.19 29.34
C ASP A 18 -28.10 2.32 28.43
N GLY A 19 -26.83 2.29 28.82
CA GLY A 19 -25.95 1.11 28.74
C GLY A 19 -25.36 0.59 27.43
N ARG A 20 -25.79 0.98 26.22
CA ARG A 20 -25.26 0.34 24.97
C ARG A 20 -24.73 1.34 23.94
N ARG A 21 -23.47 1.78 24.09
CA ARG A 21 -22.75 2.56 23.06
C ARG A 21 -21.75 1.75 22.21
N SER A 22 -21.60 0.44 22.38
CA SER A 22 -20.58 -0.35 21.65
C SER A 22 -21.01 -0.97 20.32
N TRP A 23 -22.31 -1.17 20.07
CA TRP A 23 -22.79 -2.01 18.96
C TRP A 23 -22.75 -1.35 17.57
N GLY A 24 -22.75 -0.01 17.50
CA GLY A 24 -22.70 0.72 16.22
C GLY A 24 -21.30 0.80 15.58
N ARG A 25 -20.22 0.77 16.38
CA ARG A 25 -18.82 0.76 15.88
C ARG A 25 -18.39 -0.63 15.43
N ILE A 26 -18.85 -1.68 16.12
CA ILE A 26 -18.57 -3.09 15.80
C ILE A 26 -19.12 -3.47 14.42
N ARG A 27 -20.28 -2.92 14.01
CA ARG A 27 -20.81 -3.16 12.65
C ARG A 27 -19.92 -2.59 11.55
N ARG A 28 -19.26 -1.43 11.72
CA ARG A 28 -18.32 -0.91 10.71
C ARG A 28 -17.01 -1.68 10.66
N LEU A 29 -16.54 -2.18 11.82
CA LEU A 29 -15.40 -3.09 11.95
C LEU A 29 -15.63 -4.38 11.15
N SER A 30 -16.81 -4.98 11.27
CA SER A 30 -17.16 -6.16 10.49
C SER A 30 -17.35 -5.88 9.00
N TYR A 31 -17.72 -4.67 8.55
CA TYR A 31 -17.80 -4.34 7.11
C TYR A 31 -16.43 -4.11 6.43
N LEU A 32 -15.47 -3.48 7.12
CA LEU A 32 -14.11 -3.30 6.59
C LEU A 32 -13.29 -4.60 6.64
N ALA A 33 -13.47 -5.38 7.72
CA ALA A 33 -12.90 -6.72 7.81
C ALA A 33 -13.59 -7.69 6.83
N SER A 34 -14.92 -7.70 6.69
CA SER A 34 -15.60 -8.65 5.79
C SER A 34 -15.27 -8.41 4.31
N SER A 35 -15.22 -7.17 3.84
CA SER A 35 -14.90 -6.86 2.43
C SER A 35 -13.45 -7.15 2.03
N THR A 36 -12.53 -7.20 3.00
CA THR A 36 -11.08 -7.40 2.79
C THR A 36 -10.63 -8.82 3.17
N CYS A 37 -11.24 -9.43 4.19
CA CYS A 37 -10.96 -10.81 4.65
C CYS A 37 -11.71 -11.86 3.84
N GLN A 38 -12.97 -11.59 3.46
CA GLN A 38 -13.81 -12.61 2.85
C GLN A 38 -13.64 -12.55 1.34
N LEU A 39 -13.06 -13.62 0.80
CA LEU A 39 -13.23 -13.88 -0.62
C LEU A 39 -14.69 -14.33 -0.80
N PRO A 40 -15.53 -13.62 -1.60
CA PRO A 40 -16.78 -14.21 -2.09
C PRO A 40 -16.48 -15.52 -2.86
N PRO A 41 -17.50 -16.31 -3.26
CA PRO A 41 -17.30 -17.43 -4.19
C PRO A 41 -16.39 -17.00 -5.35
N PRO A 42 -15.54 -17.91 -5.88
CA PRO A 42 -14.34 -17.56 -6.64
C PRO A 42 -14.55 -16.39 -7.58
N ARG A 43 -13.93 -15.25 -7.24
CA ARG A 43 -13.89 -14.11 -8.16
C ARG A 43 -13.16 -14.56 -9.42
N PRO A 44 -13.48 -13.98 -10.58
CA PRO A 44 -12.80 -14.29 -11.83
C PRO A 44 -11.28 -14.06 -11.81
N LEU A 45 -10.71 -13.47 -10.76
CA LEU A 45 -9.27 -13.13 -10.64
C LEU A 45 -8.46 -14.11 -9.77
N GLU A 46 -9.06 -15.17 -9.22
CA GLU A 46 -8.33 -16.13 -8.39
C GLU A 46 -7.98 -17.37 -9.23
N SER A 47 -6.69 -17.62 -9.46
CA SER A 47 -6.25 -18.91 -10.02
C SER A 47 -5.90 -19.85 -8.87
N CYS A 48 -6.63 -20.98 -8.78
CA CYS A 48 -6.31 -22.03 -7.82
C CYS A 48 -5.16 -22.86 -8.40
N ALA A 49 -4.00 -22.74 -7.79
CA ALA A 49 -2.83 -23.51 -8.09
C ALA A 49 -2.83 -24.81 -7.27
N CYS A 50 -2.73 -25.94 -7.95
CA CYS A 50 -2.44 -27.23 -7.34
C CYS A 50 -0.93 -27.29 -7.08
N ALA A 51 -0.54 -26.94 -5.86
CA ALA A 51 0.78 -27.25 -5.32
C ALA A 51 0.54 -28.23 -4.17
N PRO A 52 0.78 -29.54 -4.37
CA PRO A 52 0.58 -30.55 -3.34
C PRO A 52 1.58 -30.41 -2.19
N ASP A 53 2.72 -29.78 -2.44
CA ASP A 53 3.72 -29.42 -1.44
C ASP A 53 3.90 -27.89 -1.41
N LEU A 54 3.20 -27.25 -0.46
CA LEU A 54 3.19 -25.80 -0.30
C LEU A 54 4.50 -25.28 0.29
N ALA A 55 5.15 -26.06 1.17
CA ALA A 55 6.43 -25.69 1.77
C ALA A 55 7.51 -25.65 0.68
N ARG A 56 7.59 -26.70 -0.16
CA ARG A 56 8.56 -26.74 -1.26
C ARG A 56 8.36 -25.62 -2.29
N LEU A 57 7.12 -25.18 -2.52
CA LEU A 57 6.84 -24.02 -3.38
C LEU A 57 7.35 -22.72 -2.74
N GLU A 58 7.16 -22.53 -1.43
CA GLU A 58 7.65 -21.36 -0.70
C GLU A 58 9.18 -21.33 -0.66
N ASP A 59 9.82 -22.45 -0.28
CA ASP A 59 11.28 -22.64 -0.26
C ASP A 59 11.90 -22.25 -1.62
N ALA A 60 11.35 -22.79 -2.72
CA ALA A 60 11.88 -22.53 -4.05
C ALA A 60 11.72 -21.06 -4.47
N LEU A 61 10.63 -20.40 -4.08
CA LEU A 61 10.45 -18.97 -4.30
C LEU A 61 11.42 -18.14 -3.44
N SER A 62 11.66 -18.56 -2.19
CA SER A 62 12.63 -17.97 -1.28
C SER A 62 14.06 -18.05 -1.83
N ASP A 63 14.41 -19.18 -2.46
CA ASP A 63 15.66 -19.41 -3.21
C ASP A 63 15.76 -18.60 -4.52
N GLY A 64 14.77 -17.78 -4.85
CA GLY A 64 14.76 -16.93 -6.04
C GLY A 64 14.45 -17.67 -7.34
N LYS A 65 13.87 -18.89 -7.29
CA LYS A 65 13.43 -19.60 -8.49
C LYS A 65 12.22 -18.92 -9.13
N GLU A 66 12.17 -18.96 -10.46
CA GLU A 66 11.02 -18.47 -11.22
C GLU A 66 10.08 -19.63 -11.58
N PHE A 67 8.78 -19.41 -11.45
CA PHE A 67 7.75 -20.40 -11.75
C PHE A 67 6.91 -20.02 -12.96
N LYS A 68 6.56 -21.01 -13.78
CA LYS A 68 5.56 -20.85 -14.85
C LYS A 68 4.21 -21.41 -14.40
N VAL A 69 3.14 -20.65 -14.59
CA VAL A 69 1.79 -21.15 -14.34
C VAL A 69 1.26 -21.83 -15.61
N ARG A 70 0.75 -23.05 -15.48
CA ARG A 70 0.20 -23.84 -16.59
C ARG A 70 -1.17 -24.39 -16.22
N PRO A 71 -2.09 -24.59 -17.17
CA PRO A 71 -3.34 -25.28 -16.86
C PRO A 71 -3.04 -26.74 -16.50
N LEU A 72 -3.88 -27.30 -15.64
CA LEU A 72 -3.88 -28.73 -15.41
C LEU A 72 -4.18 -29.42 -16.74
N PRO A 73 -3.33 -30.36 -17.21
CA PRO A 73 -3.65 -31.14 -18.39
C PRO A 73 -4.99 -31.86 -18.20
N ASN A 74 -5.81 -31.94 -19.24
CA ASN A 74 -7.02 -32.75 -19.21
C ASN A 74 -6.62 -34.22 -18.99
N LEU A 75 -6.65 -34.70 -17.75
CA LEU A 75 -6.66 -36.15 -17.51
C LEU A 75 -8.01 -36.66 -17.99
N MET A 76 -7.99 -37.31 -19.17
CA MET A 76 -9.04 -38.17 -19.72
C MET A 76 -10.27 -37.47 -20.32
N GLU A 77 -10.27 -37.30 -21.65
CA GLU A 77 -11.50 -37.32 -22.48
C GLU A 77 -11.99 -38.76 -22.76
N GLY A 78 -11.30 -39.79 -22.27
CA GLY A 78 -11.64 -41.19 -22.49
C GLY A 78 -12.49 -41.76 -21.35
N ALA A 79 -13.66 -42.30 -21.68
CA ALA A 79 -14.59 -42.98 -20.77
C ALA A 79 -14.08 -44.36 -20.26
N ASP A 80 -12.83 -44.45 -19.77
CA ASP A 80 -12.29 -45.71 -19.22
C ASP A 80 -11.96 -45.59 -17.71
N PRO A 81 -12.89 -46.01 -16.83
CA PRO A 81 -12.70 -45.98 -15.37
C PRO A 81 -11.59 -46.92 -14.85
N ARG A 82 -10.97 -47.75 -15.70
CA ARG A 82 -9.96 -48.74 -15.29
C ARG A 82 -8.58 -48.12 -15.07
N MET A 83 -8.22 -47.03 -15.73
CA MET A 83 -6.88 -46.43 -15.59
C MET A 83 -6.71 -45.62 -14.31
N ALA A 84 -7.76 -44.94 -13.84
CA ALA A 84 -7.75 -44.20 -12.58
C ALA A 84 -7.60 -45.12 -11.35
N GLN A 85 -8.27 -46.28 -11.35
CA GLN A 85 -8.17 -47.27 -10.27
C GLN A 85 -6.84 -48.03 -10.25
N VAL A 86 -6.25 -48.31 -11.42
CA VAL A 86 -4.99 -49.06 -11.53
C VAL A 86 -3.77 -48.25 -11.08
N HIS A 87 -3.82 -46.91 -11.13
CA HIS A 87 -2.75 -46.04 -10.60
C HIS A 87 -2.93 -45.70 -9.11
N ALA A 88 -4.17 -45.44 -8.66
CA ALA A 88 -4.44 -45.20 -7.24
C ALA A 88 -4.03 -46.39 -6.35
N GLY A 89 -4.10 -47.62 -6.87
CA GLY A 89 -3.74 -48.84 -6.13
C GLY A 89 -2.25 -49.11 -5.96
N ARG A 90 -1.33 -48.34 -6.58
CA ARG A 90 0.12 -48.58 -6.48
C ARG A 90 0.86 -47.71 -5.47
N ASN A 91 0.44 -46.44 -5.27
CA ASN A 91 1.17 -45.49 -4.42
C ASN A 91 0.30 -44.74 -3.38
N GLY A 92 -1.03 -44.93 -3.35
CA GLY A 92 -1.89 -44.23 -2.40
C GLY A 92 -2.04 -42.71 -2.63
N SER A 93 -1.33 -42.12 -3.60
CA SER A 93 -1.46 -40.74 -4.04
C SER A 93 -2.43 -40.60 -5.22
N SER A 94 -3.11 -39.46 -5.30
CA SER A 94 -3.96 -39.11 -6.46
C SER A 94 -3.06 -38.86 -7.68
N PRO A 95 -3.42 -39.31 -8.90
CA PRO A 95 -2.66 -39.02 -10.12
C PRO A 95 -2.41 -37.53 -10.38
N ILE A 96 -3.30 -36.67 -9.88
CA ILE A 96 -3.17 -35.21 -9.99
C ILE A 96 -2.05 -34.69 -9.08
N ASP A 97 -1.87 -35.28 -7.91
CA ASP A 97 -0.86 -34.87 -6.93
C ASP A 97 0.54 -35.25 -7.44
N ASP A 98 0.69 -36.45 -7.99
CA ASP A 98 1.96 -36.89 -8.60
C ASP A 98 2.36 -35.97 -9.77
N MET A 99 1.41 -35.61 -10.63
CA MET A 99 1.65 -34.66 -11.73
C MET A 99 2.01 -33.27 -11.23
N ALA A 100 1.36 -32.80 -10.18
CA ALA A 100 1.64 -31.50 -9.61
C ALA A 100 3.01 -31.48 -8.89
N LEU A 101 3.44 -32.58 -8.26
CA LEU A 101 4.80 -32.74 -7.73
C LEU A 101 5.86 -32.72 -8.83
N GLN A 102 5.61 -33.39 -9.96
CA GLN A 102 6.50 -33.35 -11.13
C GLN A 102 6.57 -31.95 -11.75
N ALA A 103 5.43 -31.28 -11.89
CA ALA A 103 5.39 -29.89 -12.37
C ALA A 103 6.18 -28.97 -11.45
N LEU A 104 6.00 -29.09 -10.12
CA LEU A 104 6.73 -28.31 -9.14
C LEU A 104 8.24 -28.52 -9.24
N ALA A 105 8.69 -29.76 -9.46
CA ALA A 105 10.11 -30.08 -9.68
C ALA A 105 10.68 -29.42 -10.96
N ASN A 106 9.84 -29.15 -11.96
CA ASN A 106 10.19 -28.46 -13.20
C ASN A 106 9.99 -26.93 -13.11
N HIS A 107 9.75 -26.40 -11.91
CA HIS A 107 9.38 -24.99 -11.66
C HIS A 107 8.09 -24.57 -12.41
N GLU A 108 7.11 -25.46 -12.44
CA GLU A 108 5.79 -25.19 -12.99
C GLU A 108 4.71 -25.35 -11.91
N VAL A 109 3.71 -24.48 -11.93
CA VAL A 109 2.55 -24.53 -11.03
C VAL A 109 1.30 -24.79 -11.86
N LEU A 110 0.55 -25.84 -11.53
CA LEU A 110 -0.62 -26.25 -12.28
C LEU A 110 -1.88 -25.53 -11.77
N ALA A 111 -2.71 -25.01 -12.66
CA ALA A 111 -3.95 -24.31 -12.34
C ALA A 111 -5.17 -25.09 -12.84
N LYS A 112 -6.21 -25.24 -12.02
CA LYS A 112 -7.45 -25.98 -12.37
C LYS A 112 -8.40 -25.16 -13.27
N VAL A 113 -7.90 -24.68 -14.40
CA VAL A 113 -8.64 -23.88 -15.39
C VAL A 113 -8.16 -24.24 -16.80
N SER A 114 -8.96 -23.91 -17.81
CA SER A 114 -8.53 -24.06 -19.20
C SER A 114 -7.40 -23.08 -19.55
N GLN A 115 -6.67 -23.34 -20.64
CA GLN A 115 -5.59 -22.46 -21.09
C GLN A 115 -6.08 -21.03 -21.37
N ASP A 116 -7.18 -20.87 -22.10
CA ASP A 116 -7.74 -19.56 -22.45
C ASP A 116 -8.18 -18.77 -21.21
N GLU A 117 -8.80 -19.47 -20.25
CA GLU A 117 -9.19 -18.87 -19.00
C GLU A 117 -7.97 -18.47 -18.16
N LEU A 118 -6.94 -19.34 -18.08
CA LEU A 118 -5.71 -19.02 -17.38
C LEU A 118 -5.03 -17.77 -17.93
N ASP A 119 -4.90 -17.66 -19.25
CA ASP A 119 -4.26 -16.52 -19.90
C ASP A 119 -5.03 -15.22 -19.65
N GLY A 120 -6.36 -15.28 -19.69
CA GLY A 120 -7.23 -14.16 -19.34
C GLY A 120 -7.08 -13.74 -17.86
N ARG A 121 -7.08 -14.71 -16.94
CA ARG A 121 -6.92 -14.45 -15.50
C ARG A 121 -5.54 -13.86 -15.17
N LEU A 122 -4.46 -14.44 -15.70
CA LEU A 122 -3.10 -13.94 -15.49
C LEU A 122 -2.90 -12.55 -16.07
N LEU A 123 -3.49 -12.25 -17.24
CA LEU A 123 -3.44 -10.91 -17.82
C LEU A 123 -4.15 -9.89 -16.92
N ALA A 124 -5.33 -10.23 -16.40
CA ALA A 124 -6.09 -9.36 -15.52
C ALA A 124 -5.39 -9.14 -14.17
N ILE A 125 -4.81 -10.19 -13.57
CA ILE A 125 -3.98 -10.10 -12.36
C ILE A 125 -2.76 -9.22 -12.61
N HIS A 126 -2.04 -9.44 -13.71
CA HIS A 126 -0.86 -8.64 -14.07
C HIS A 126 -1.21 -7.15 -14.23
N ALA A 127 -2.30 -6.84 -14.94
CA ALA A 127 -2.77 -5.48 -15.10
C ALA A 127 -3.13 -4.83 -13.75
N ALA A 128 -3.90 -5.54 -12.90
CA ALA A 128 -4.30 -5.05 -11.59
C ALA A 128 -3.11 -4.84 -10.64
N ALA A 129 -2.13 -5.74 -10.64
CA ALA A 129 -0.90 -5.62 -9.86
C ALA A 129 -0.10 -4.37 -10.28
N ARG A 130 0.05 -4.15 -11.60
CA ARG A 130 0.74 -2.97 -12.13
C ARG A 130 0.02 -1.67 -11.78
N THR A 131 -1.31 -1.63 -11.94
CA THR A 131 -2.11 -0.47 -11.52
C THR A 131 -1.96 -0.20 -10.02
N GLY A 132 -2.03 -1.24 -9.18
CA GLY A 132 -1.85 -1.09 -7.73
C GLY A 132 -0.48 -0.52 -7.34
N LEU A 133 0.58 -0.94 -8.04
CA LEU A 133 1.93 -0.42 -7.84
C LEU A 133 2.09 1.02 -8.34
N GLU A 134 1.55 1.35 -9.52
CA GLU A 134 1.63 2.70 -10.11
C GLU A 134 0.81 3.74 -9.32
N GLU A 135 -0.36 3.33 -8.81
CA GLU A 135 -1.24 4.21 -8.04
C GLU A 135 -0.81 4.32 -6.58
N GLY A 136 -0.57 3.20 -5.91
CA GLY A 136 -0.33 3.14 -4.46
C GLY A 136 1.12 2.95 -4.03
N GLY A 137 2.05 2.70 -4.95
CA GLY A 137 3.47 2.49 -4.64
C GLY A 137 3.77 1.24 -3.80
N ALA A 138 2.80 0.34 -3.63
CA ALA A 138 2.89 -0.84 -2.78
C ALA A 138 2.56 -2.11 -3.57
N ASN A 139 3.25 -3.21 -3.26
CA ASN A 139 2.92 -4.49 -3.86
C ASN A 139 1.58 -5.02 -3.31
N THR A 140 0.69 -5.36 -4.23
CA THR A 140 -0.65 -5.91 -3.93
C THR A 140 -0.81 -7.34 -4.43
N LEU A 141 0.19 -7.89 -5.10
CA LEU A 141 0.15 -9.25 -5.63
C LEU A 141 0.80 -10.22 -4.64
N TYR A 142 0.02 -11.20 -4.18
CA TYR A 142 0.48 -12.22 -3.26
C TYR A 142 0.09 -13.62 -3.76
N LEU A 143 0.96 -14.57 -3.45
CA LEU A 143 0.65 -15.99 -3.43
C LEU A 143 0.12 -16.32 -2.02
N ALA A 144 -1.19 -16.55 -1.93
CA ALA A 144 -1.82 -17.02 -0.72
C ALA A 144 -1.58 -18.52 -0.54
N ILE A 145 -0.98 -18.90 0.58
CA ILE A 145 -0.71 -20.28 0.98
C ILE A 145 -1.63 -20.63 2.14
N GLY A 146 -2.48 -21.63 1.91
CA GLY A 146 -3.46 -22.10 2.88
C GLY A 146 -4.67 -21.16 3.01
N MET A 147 -5.83 -21.76 3.21
CA MET A 147 -7.10 -21.06 3.37
C MET A 147 -7.79 -21.53 4.65
N LEU A 148 -8.22 -20.59 5.49
CA LEU A 148 -9.16 -20.90 6.56
C LEU A 148 -10.57 -20.88 5.97
N HIS A 149 -11.31 -21.96 6.12
CA HIS A 149 -12.72 -22.07 5.78
C HIS A 149 -13.55 -22.10 7.07
N TRP A 150 -14.63 -21.31 7.13
CA TRP A 150 -15.50 -21.28 8.31
C TRP A 150 -16.94 -20.89 7.98
N THR A 151 -17.86 -21.10 8.92
CA THR A 151 -19.27 -20.70 8.84
C THR A 151 -19.65 -19.83 10.04
N GLU A 152 -20.47 -18.79 9.84
CA GLU A 152 -20.99 -17.92 10.91
C GLU A 152 -22.18 -18.56 11.66
N GLY A 153 -21.93 -19.71 12.31
CA GLY A 153 -22.88 -20.44 13.15
C GLY A 153 -23.42 -21.73 12.53
N ASP A 154 -24.02 -22.59 13.36
CA ASP A 154 -24.39 -23.96 12.98
C ASP A 154 -25.41 -24.04 11.85
N LYS A 155 -26.28 -23.03 11.74
CA LYS A 155 -27.35 -22.93 10.71
C LYS A 155 -26.97 -22.06 9.51
N ALA A 156 -25.77 -21.47 9.51
CA ALA A 156 -25.34 -20.66 8.37
C ALA A 156 -24.95 -21.56 7.19
N GLU A 157 -25.54 -21.32 6.03
CA GLU A 157 -25.13 -21.96 4.77
C GLU A 157 -23.96 -21.24 4.10
N ALA A 158 -23.71 -19.98 4.46
CA ALA A 158 -22.62 -19.19 3.90
C ALA A 158 -21.28 -19.68 4.48
N ALA A 159 -20.51 -20.38 3.65
CA ALA A 159 -19.11 -20.70 3.92
C ALA A 159 -18.23 -19.50 3.53
N HIS A 160 -17.46 -19.02 4.49
CA HIS A 160 -16.45 -17.99 4.30
C HIS A 160 -15.07 -18.63 4.12
N ARG A 161 -14.20 -17.91 3.43
CA ARG A 161 -12.81 -18.31 3.25
C ARG A 161 -11.87 -17.11 3.27
N ALA A 162 -10.69 -17.29 3.86
CA ALA A 162 -9.66 -16.27 3.93
C ALA A 162 -8.27 -16.91 3.81
N PRO A 163 -7.33 -16.25 3.11
CA PRO A 163 -5.95 -16.73 3.03
C PRO A 163 -5.26 -16.62 4.39
N ILE A 164 -4.40 -17.59 4.70
CA ILE A 164 -3.65 -17.66 5.95
C ILE A 164 -2.30 -16.98 5.79
N LEU A 165 -1.43 -17.51 4.94
CA LEU A 165 -0.10 -16.99 4.67
C LEU A 165 -0.09 -16.29 3.32
N LEU A 166 0.57 -15.14 3.22
CA LEU A 166 0.65 -14.34 2.01
C LEU A 166 2.10 -14.08 1.68
N VAL A 167 2.57 -14.70 0.61
CA VAL A 167 3.94 -14.53 0.10
C VAL A 167 3.90 -13.49 -1.02
N PRO A 168 4.57 -12.34 -0.90
CA PRO A 168 4.56 -11.32 -1.93
C PRO A 168 5.31 -11.82 -3.18
N VAL A 169 4.70 -11.65 -4.34
CA VAL A 169 5.22 -12.16 -5.62
C VAL A 169 5.06 -11.14 -6.74
N THR A 170 5.91 -11.22 -7.75
CA THR A 170 5.85 -10.42 -8.97
C THR A 170 5.52 -11.31 -10.16
N LEU A 171 4.58 -10.86 -10.99
CA LEU A 171 4.20 -11.53 -12.23
C LEU A 171 4.79 -10.76 -13.42
N GLN A 172 5.84 -11.32 -14.03
CA GLN A 172 6.53 -10.73 -15.17
C GLN A 172 6.08 -11.36 -16.49
N ARG A 173 6.07 -10.57 -17.57
CA ARG A 173 5.76 -11.05 -18.93
C ARG A 173 6.80 -10.50 -19.91
N GLN A 174 7.75 -11.34 -20.32
CA GLN A 174 8.78 -10.93 -21.31
C GLN A 174 8.20 -10.77 -22.73
N SER A 175 7.26 -11.64 -23.13
CA SER A 175 6.56 -11.57 -24.40
C SER A 175 5.23 -12.31 -24.35
N VAL A 176 4.38 -12.15 -25.38
CA VAL A 176 3.14 -12.93 -25.51
C VAL A 176 3.45 -14.42 -25.62
N ARG A 177 4.51 -14.82 -26.34
CA ARG A 177 4.90 -16.22 -26.56
C ARG A 177 5.55 -16.88 -25.34
N SER A 178 6.31 -16.13 -24.54
CA SER A 178 7.04 -16.68 -23.39
C SER A 178 6.12 -17.00 -22.20
N GLY A 179 4.90 -16.46 -22.20
CA GLY A 179 3.96 -16.55 -21.08
C GLY A 179 4.38 -15.69 -19.89
N PHE A 180 3.65 -15.83 -18.79
CA PHE A 180 3.95 -15.18 -17.52
C PHE A 180 4.95 -16.00 -16.69
N ARG A 181 5.78 -15.31 -15.91
CA ARG A 181 6.70 -15.87 -14.91
C ARG A 181 6.39 -15.27 -13.55
N LEU A 182 6.26 -16.13 -12.56
CA LEU A 182 6.06 -15.78 -11.17
C LEU A 182 7.40 -15.81 -10.45
N THR A 183 7.72 -14.76 -9.71
CA THR A 183 8.95 -14.60 -8.93
C THR A 183 8.61 -14.07 -7.56
N ARG A 184 9.43 -14.33 -6.54
CA ARG A 184 9.27 -13.71 -5.23
C ARG A 184 9.51 -12.21 -5.34
N HIS A 185 8.70 -11.42 -4.63
CA HIS A 185 8.94 -9.98 -4.44
C HIS A 185 9.72 -9.79 -3.13
N ASP A 186 10.48 -8.71 -3.03
CA ASP A 186 11.44 -8.51 -1.92
C ASP A 186 10.79 -8.21 -0.55
N ASP A 187 9.49 -7.94 -0.55
CA ASP A 187 8.72 -7.72 0.68
C ASP A 187 8.67 -9.01 1.53
N GLU A 188 8.41 -8.86 2.83
CA GLU A 188 8.27 -10.01 3.72
C GLU A 188 6.94 -10.75 3.50
N ALA A 189 6.97 -12.07 3.66
CA ALA A 189 5.76 -12.84 3.80
C ALA A 189 5.04 -12.46 5.10
N ILE A 190 3.72 -12.37 5.04
CA ILE A 190 2.88 -11.98 6.18
C ILE A 190 1.78 -13.00 6.42
N VAL A 191 1.47 -13.28 7.68
CA VAL A 191 0.20 -13.93 8.03
C VAL A 191 -0.89 -12.87 7.90
N ASN A 192 -2.02 -13.24 7.29
CA ASN A 192 -3.10 -12.31 7.00
C ASN A 192 -3.56 -11.55 8.26
N PRO A 193 -3.21 -10.26 8.38
CA PRO A 193 -3.41 -9.52 9.62
C PRO A 193 -4.90 -9.25 9.86
N THR A 194 -5.67 -9.11 8.78
CA THR A 194 -7.11 -8.91 8.84
C THR A 194 -7.83 -10.17 9.31
N LEU A 195 -7.33 -11.36 8.93
CA LEU A 195 -7.83 -12.64 9.44
C LEU A 195 -7.55 -12.78 10.94
N LEU A 196 -6.32 -12.51 11.39
CA LEU A 196 -5.97 -12.55 12.82
C LEU A 196 -6.86 -11.61 13.64
N GLN A 197 -7.11 -10.39 13.13
CA GLN A 197 -8.01 -9.45 13.79
C GLN A 197 -9.46 -9.95 13.84
N LEU A 198 -9.97 -10.52 12.74
CA LEU A 198 -11.32 -11.08 12.67
C LEU A 198 -11.49 -12.19 13.71
N LEU A 199 -10.53 -13.13 13.77
CA LEU A 199 -10.53 -14.22 14.74
C LEU A 199 -10.54 -13.71 16.18
N LYS A 200 -9.69 -12.73 16.48
CA LYS A 200 -9.62 -12.12 17.81
C LYS A 200 -10.89 -11.36 18.20
N THR A 201 -11.47 -10.60 17.27
CA THR A 201 -12.57 -9.66 17.57
C THR A 201 -13.94 -10.34 17.56
N ASN A 202 -14.16 -11.25 16.61
CA ASN A 202 -15.48 -11.85 16.39
C ASN A 202 -15.62 -13.22 17.06
N PHE A 203 -14.52 -13.93 17.27
CA PHE A 203 -14.51 -15.31 17.78
C PHE A 203 -13.68 -15.47 19.06
N GLU A 204 -13.11 -14.38 19.58
CA GLU A 204 -12.22 -14.37 20.76
C GLU A 204 -11.05 -15.36 20.65
N LEU A 205 -10.68 -15.72 19.42
CA LEU A 205 -9.68 -16.73 19.11
C LEU A 205 -8.35 -16.04 18.80
N SER A 206 -7.34 -16.33 19.63
CA SER A 206 -5.99 -15.80 19.46
C SER A 206 -5.03 -16.93 19.09
N ILE A 207 -4.45 -16.85 17.89
CA ILE A 207 -3.45 -17.81 17.44
C ILE A 207 -2.09 -17.41 18.01
N ARG A 208 -1.49 -18.27 18.81
CA ARG A 208 -0.21 -18.01 19.48
C ARG A 208 0.95 -18.22 18.50
N GLY A 209 2.02 -17.45 18.66
CA GLY A 209 3.27 -17.65 17.94
C GLY A 209 3.28 -17.15 16.49
N LEU A 210 2.34 -16.27 16.11
CA LEU A 210 2.25 -15.70 14.77
C LEU A 210 2.36 -14.17 14.74
N ASP A 211 2.81 -13.54 15.83
CA ASP A 211 3.11 -12.09 15.84
C ASP A 211 4.25 -11.75 14.87
N VAL A 212 5.20 -12.68 14.72
CA VAL A 212 6.21 -12.71 13.67
C VAL A 212 6.00 -13.99 12.87
N VAL A 213 6.11 -13.92 11.55
CA VAL A 213 6.00 -15.12 10.70
C VAL A 213 7.18 -16.05 11.03
N PRO A 214 6.92 -17.29 11.47
CA PRO A 214 7.98 -18.24 11.75
C PRO A 214 8.80 -18.55 10.49
N THR A 215 10.12 -18.67 10.67
CA THR A 215 11.07 -18.89 9.58
C THR A 215 12.00 -20.04 9.90
N ASP A 216 12.46 -20.74 8.87
CA ASP A 216 13.46 -21.81 8.94
C ASP A 216 14.71 -21.47 8.11
N GLU A 217 15.59 -22.44 7.84
CA GLU A 217 16.80 -22.22 7.03
C GLU A 217 16.51 -21.87 5.56
N LYS A 218 15.27 -22.07 5.09
CA LYS A 218 14.88 -21.93 3.69
C LYS A 218 13.87 -20.83 3.43
N GLY A 219 13.26 -20.27 4.46
CA GLY A 219 12.27 -19.21 4.28
C GLY A 219 11.25 -19.23 5.40
N VAL A 220 9.97 -19.25 5.01
CA VAL A 220 8.86 -19.31 5.95
C VAL A 220 8.57 -20.76 6.30
N ASP A 221 8.45 -21.07 7.60
CA ASP A 221 7.98 -22.39 8.02
C ASP A 221 6.46 -22.51 7.78
N VAL A 222 6.10 -22.84 6.54
CA VAL A 222 4.71 -22.99 6.09
C VAL A 222 3.98 -24.05 6.93
N ALA A 223 4.67 -25.15 7.27
CA ALA A 223 4.07 -26.25 8.03
C ALA A 223 3.68 -25.80 9.43
N GLN A 224 4.56 -25.07 10.13
CA GLN A 224 4.31 -24.53 11.46
C GLN A 224 3.18 -23.50 11.44
N VAL A 225 3.15 -22.60 10.44
CA VAL A 225 2.06 -21.61 10.30
C VAL A 225 0.71 -22.30 10.14
N LEU A 226 0.60 -23.24 9.20
CA LEU A 226 -0.66 -23.95 8.96
C LEU A 226 -1.07 -24.80 10.16
N GLN A 227 -0.11 -25.43 10.84
CA GLN A 227 -0.37 -26.21 12.04
C GLN A 227 -0.90 -25.36 13.20
N ALA A 228 -0.39 -24.15 13.38
CA ALA A 228 -0.90 -23.22 14.39
C ALA A 228 -2.38 -22.89 14.16
N PHE A 229 -2.78 -22.67 12.89
CA PHE A 229 -4.20 -22.47 12.55
C PHE A 229 -5.03 -23.74 12.77
N ARG A 230 -4.54 -24.92 12.35
CA ARG A 230 -5.24 -26.20 12.55
C ARG A 230 -5.54 -26.45 14.01
N LEU A 231 -4.54 -26.30 14.88
CA LEU A 231 -4.69 -26.48 16.33
C LEU A 231 -5.69 -25.49 16.94
N ALA A 232 -5.71 -24.25 16.45
CA ALA A 232 -6.62 -23.23 16.97
C ALA A 232 -8.08 -23.48 16.58
N VAL A 233 -8.36 -24.14 15.45
CA VAL A 233 -9.72 -24.33 14.93
C VAL A 233 -10.23 -25.79 15.04
N ALA A 234 -9.40 -26.72 15.51
CA ALA A 234 -9.69 -28.16 15.53
C ALA A 234 -11.02 -28.52 16.23
N GLU A 235 -11.36 -27.81 17.31
CA GLU A 235 -12.55 -28.06 18.12
C GLU A 235 -13.79 -27.30 17.62
N ILE A 236 -13.69 -26.53 16.54
CA ILE A 236 -14.79 -25.71 16.02
C ILE A 236 -15.45 -26.42 14.83
N PRO A 237 -16.73 -26.85 14.96
CA PRO A 237 -17.42 -27.53 13.87
C PRO A 237 -17.48 -26.69 12.60
N LYS A 238 -17.29 -27.33 11.43
CA LYS A 238 -17.30 -26.70 10.09
C LYS A 238 -16.16 -25.71 9.83
N TRP A 239 -15.17 -25.66 10.70
CA TRP A 239 -13.95 -24.90 10.47
C TRP A 239 -12.86 -25.86 10.01
N GLU A 240 -12.20 -25.51 8.91
CA GLU A 240 -11.13 -26.34 8.35
C GLU A 240 -10.04 -25.47 7.72
N VAL A 241 -8.80 -25.91 7.86
CA VAL A 241 -7.68 -25.34 7.11
C VAL A 241 -7.51 -26.15 5.84
N LYS A 242 -7.72 -25.52 4.68
CA LYS A 242 -7.44 -26.13 3.37
C LYS A 242 -6.07 -25.74 2.87
N GLU A 243 -5.32 -26.74 2.47
CA GLU A 243 -4.05 -26.56 1.79
C GLU A 243 -4.30 -26.29 0.31
N GLY A 244 -3.77 -25.16 -0.17
CA GLY A 244 -3.85 -24.76 -1.55
C GLY A 244 -3.14 -23.43 -1.75
N ALA A 245 -2.63 -23.23 -2.96
CA ALA A 245 -1.99 -21.98 -3.36
C ALA A 245 -2.94 -21.17 -4.24
N HIS A 246 -3.08 -19.87 -3.96
CA HIS A 246 -3.94 -18.97 -4.72
C HIS A 246 -3.18 -17.71 -5.09
N LEU A 247 -3.06 -17.43 -6.38
CA LEU A 247 -2.48 -16.18 -6.86
C LEU A 247 -3.58 -15.13 -7.00
N GLY A 248 -3.40 -13.97 -6.37
CA GLY A 248 -4.41 -12.91 -6.40
C GLY A 248 -3.93 -11.56 -5.88
N ILE A 249 -4.80 -10.56 -6.04
CA ILE A 249 -4.58 -9.20 -5.53
C ILE A 249 -5.18 -9.09 -4.13
N PHE A 250 -4.34 -8.76 -3.15
CA PHE A 250 -4.73 -8.56 -1.77
C PHE A 250 -4.18 -7.22 -1.28
N SER A 251 -5.05 -6.39 -0.70
CA SER A 251 -4.68 -5.07 -0.18
C SER A 251 -5.05 -4.96 1.29
N PHE A 252 -4.04 -4.87 2.15
CA PHE A 252 -4.18 -4.76 3.60
C PHE A 252 -3.85 -3.37 4.13
N THR A 253 -3.44 -2.45 3.25
CA THR A 253 -3.02 -1.08 3.59
C THR A 253 -4.06 -0.37 4.46
N LYS A 254 -5.35 -0.55 4.15
CA LYS A 254 -6.45 0.06 4.94
C LYS A 254 -6.49 -0.42 6.39
N TYR A 255 -6.28 -1.72 6.63
CA TYR A 255 -6.28 -2.26 7.98
C TYR A 255 -5.04 -1.81 8.75
N LEU A 256 -3.85 -1.88 8.13
CA LEU A 256 -2.61 -1.42 8.76
C LEU A 256 -2.69 0.08 9.10
N MET A 257 -3.15 0.91 8.17
CA MET A 257 -3.41 2.34 8.44
C MET A 257 -4.40 2.53 9.59
N TRP A 258 -5.49 1.76 9.64
CA TRP A 258 -6.45 1.85 10.72
C TRP A 258 -5.85 1.47 12.07
N LYS A 259 -5.07 0.38 12.12
CA LYS A 259 -4.38 -0.08 13.33
C LYS A 259 -3.37 0.96 13.80
N ASP A 260 -2.56 1.52 12.90
CA ASP A 260 -1.62 2.60 13.21
C ASP A 260 -2.32 3.84 13.76
N LEU A 261 -3.44 4.25 13.14
CA LEU A 261 -4.24 5.37 13.63
C LEU A 261 -4.79 5.08 15.03
N GLN A 262 -5.26 3.87 15.29
CA GLN A 262 -5.78 3.46 16.59
C GLN A 262 -4.67 3.44 17.66
N ASP A 263 -3.57 2.75 17.39
CA ASP A 263 -2.48 2.52 18.34
C ASP A 263 -1.72 3.82 18.65
N ARG A 264 -1.67 4.75 17.69
CA ARG A 264 -0.92 6.02 17.80
C ARG A 264 -1.81 7.25 17.91
N THR A 265 -3.10 7.09 18.22
CA THR A 265 -4.06 8.22 18.27
C THR A 265 -3.55 9.38 19.12
N GLU A 266 -3.07 9.11 20.33
CA GLU A 266 -2.61 10.17 21.25
C GLU A 266 -1.34 10.87 20.75
N GLN A 267 -0.41 10.13 20.15
CA GLN A 267 0.79 10.70 19.52
C GLN A 267 0.40 11.60 18.33
N LEU A 268 -0.56 11.18 17.51
CA LEU A 268 -1.04 11.92 16.36
C LEU A 268 -1.73 13.23 16.76
N LYS A 269 -2.45 13.23 17.89
CA LYS A 269 -3.09 14.43 18.46
C LYS A 269 -2.09 15.50 18.94
N ALA A 270 -0.79 15.21 18.99
CA ALA A 270 0.23 16.23 19.22
C ALA A 270 0.25 17.29 18.11
N ASN A 271 -0.15 16.93 16.88
CA ASN A 271 -0.31 17.88 15.79
C ASN A 271 -1.69 18.56 15.87
N ARG A 272 -1.72 19.90 15.85
CA ARG A 272 -2.95 20.70 15.99
C ARG A 272 -4.00 20.40 14.90
N VAL A 273 -3.57 20.22 13.65
CA VAL A 273 -4.46 19.92 12.52
C VAL A 273 -5.08 18.54 12.70
N VAL A 274 -4.26 17.55 13.04
CA VAL A 274 -4.72 16.18 13.25
C VAL A 274 -5.67 16.09 14.45
N LYS A 275 -5.35 16.77 15.54
CA LYS A 275 -6.23 16.88 16.71
C LYS A 275 -7.60 17.44 16.35
N HIS A 276 -7.64 18.53 15.59
CA HIS A 276 -8.91 19.13 15.16
C HIS A 276 -9.73 18.19 14.27
N LEU A 277 -9.09 17.48 13.34
CA LEU A 277 -9.77 16.50 12.48
C LEU A 277 -10.39 15.34 13.27
N ILE A 278 -9.78 14.94 14.39
CA ILE A 278 -10.27 13.86 15.26
C ILE A 278 -11.38 14.35 16.20
N ASP A 279 -11.15 15.48 16.89
CA ASP A 279 -12.00 15.93 17.99
C ASP A 279 -13.16 16.82 17.52
N ASN A 280 -13.00 17.57 16.42
CA ASN A 280 -13.98 18.54 15.91
C ASN A 280 -14.33 18.32 14.42
N PRO A 281 -14.75 17.11 14.00
CA PRO A 281 -15.02 16.81 12.60
C PRO A 281 -16.17 17.69 12.07
N GLY A 282 -15.93 18.30 10.91
CA GLY A 282 -16.92 19.17 10.22
C GLY A 282 -16.97 20.61 10.74
N GLN A 283 -16.21 20.96 11.77
CA GLN A 283 -16.03 22.35 12.19
C GLN A 283 -14.89 23.01 11.42
N ALA A 284 -15.02 24.30 11.13
CA ALA A 284 -13.95 25.06 10.49
C ALA A 284 -12.69 25.05 11.37
N PHE A 285 -11.53 24.87 10.73
CA PHE A 285 -10.24 25.00 11.40
C PHE A 285 -9.98 26.50 11.68
N GLU A 286 -9.54 26.83 12.89
CA GLU A 286 -9.25 28.21 13.26
C GLU A 286 -8.19 28.80 12.32
N ARG A 287 -8.46 29.99 11.80
CA ARG A 287 -7.53 30.71 10.93
C ARG A 287 -6.63 31.60 11.77
N ASP A 288 -5.33 31.31 11.76
CA ASP A 288 -4.34 32.18 12.37
C ASP A 288 -4.08 33.41 11.47
N GLY A 289 -4.28 34.61 12.05
CA GLY A 289 -3.89 35.92 11.50
C GLY A 289 -4.99 36.72 10.81
N THR A 290 -4.61 37.89 10.29
CA THR A 290 -5.54 38.87 9.70
C THR A 290 -5.61 38.77 8.19
N ALA A 291 -6.79 39.02 7.61
CA ALA A 291 -6.94 39.13 6.16
C ALA A 291 -5.98 40.20 5.59
N GLY A 292 -5.32 39.88 4.48
CA GLY A 292 -4.40 40.80 3.79
C GLY A 292 -3.02 41.00 4.44
N GLU A 293 -2.69 40.22 5.47
CA GLU A 293 -1.38 40.32 6.15
C GLU A 293 -0.18 40.12 5.22
N PHE A 294 -0.35 39.34 4.16
CA PHE A 294 0.67 39.06 3.15
C PHE A 294 0.46 39.84 1.85
N ASP A 295 -0.38 40.88 1.84
CA ASP A 295 -0.61 41.66 0.60
C ASP A 295 0.56 42.58 0.26
N ARG A 296 1.30 43.05 1.26
CA ARG A 296 2.52 43.85 1.11
C ARG A 296 3.75 43.08 1.57
N LEU A 297 4.17 42.12 0.75
CA LEU A 297 5.34 41.29 1.06
C LEU A 297 6.62 42.09 1.12
N ASP A 298 6.79 43.09 0.25
CA ASP A 298 8.04 43.83 0.09
C ASP A 298 8.41 44.68 1.30
N ASP A 299 7.41 45.14 2.06
CA ASP A 299 7.58 45.90 3.30
C ASP A 299 8.15 45.04 4.44
N ARG A 300 7.84 43.74 4.41
CA ARG A 300 8.13 42.81 5.52
C ARG A 300 9.25 41.83 5.23
N TYR A 301 9.45 41.48 3.97
CA TYR A 301 10.41 40.47 3.54
C TYR A 301 11.44 41.06 2.60
N LYS A 302 12.73 40.89 2.93
CA LYS A 302 13.82 41.19 2.01
C LYS A 302 14.02 40.01 1.06
N PRO A 303 14.59 40.21 -0.15
CA PRO A 303 14.84 39.11 -1.08
C PRO A 303 15.67 37.98 -0.48
N ARG A 304 16.63 38.30 0.41
CA ARG A 304 17.44 37.30 1.13
C ARG A 304 16.62 36.37 2.04
N ASP A 305 15.46 36.83 2.49
CA ASP A 305 14.62 36.09 3.43
C ASP A 305 13.80 35.01 2.69
N ILE A 306 13.63 35.16 1.38
CA ILE A 306 12.83 34.31 0.51
C ILE A 306 13.75 33.43 -0.34
N LEU A 307 13.63 32.11 -0.18
CA LEU A 307 14.49 31.14 -0.85
C LEU A 307 13.67 30.35 -1.88
N ALA A 308 13.36 31.01 -3.00
CA ALA A 308 12.52 30.48 -4.08
C ALA A 308 13.34 30.31 -5.37
N PRO A 309 14.01 29.16 -5.59
CA PRO A 309 14.88 28.96 -6.75
C PRO A 309 14.14 28.83 -8.09
N LEU A 310 12.84 28.53 -8.07
CA LEU A 310 11.99 28.55 -9.25
C LEU A 310 11.18 29.85 -9.30
N LEU A 311 10.76 30.26 -10.51
CA LEU A 311 9.90 31.43 -10.69
C LEU A 311 8.66 31.35 -9.77
N SER A 312 8.19 32.48 -9.27
CA SER A 312 6.96 32.52 -8.48
C SER A 312 6.22 33.81 -8.72
N ASP A 313 4.91 33.69 -8.89
CA ASP A 313 4.03 34.86 -8.88
C ASP A 313 3.78 35.35 -7.45
N SER A 314 3.11 36.50 -7.33
CA SER A 314 2.82 37.11 -6.03
C SER A 314 1.99 36.20 -5.13
N SER A 315 1.04 35.42 -5.66
CA SER A 315 0.22 34.50 -4.86
C SER A 315 1.03 33.31 -4.32
N GLN A 316 1.97 32.80 -5.10
CA GLN A 316 2.88 31.73 -4.70
C GLN A 316 3.89 32.20 -3.65
N LEU A 317 4.40 33.44 -3.77
CA LEU A 317 5.25 34.06 -2.77
C LEU A 317 4.52 34.31 -1.45
N LYS A 318 3.23 34.71 -1.50
CA LYS A 318 2.38 34.83 -0.30
C LYS A 318 2.27 33.52 0.45
N ALA A 319 2.05 32.41 -0.27
CA ALA A 319 1.98 31.08 0.32
C ALA A 319 3.29 30.71 1.03
N LEU A 320 4.43 31.02 0.41
CA LEU A 320 5.76 30.77 0.97
C LEU A 320 5.99 31.55 2.28
N CYS A 321 5.67 32.85 2.28
CA CYS A 321 5.80 33.72 3.44
C CYS A 321 4.88 33.27 4.59
N ALA A 322 3.65 32.86 4.28
CA ALA A 322 2.73 32.31 5.28
C ALA A 322 3.30 31.05 5.96
N ILE A 323 3.89 30.15 5.19
CA ILE A 323 4.52 28.93 5.71
C ILE A 323 5.76 29.26 6.56
N ASP A 324 6.55 30.28 6.20
CA ASP A 324 7.72 30.70 6.99
C ASP A 324 7.31 31.12 8.41
N THR A 325 6.14 31.76 8.57
CA THR A 325 5.55 32.11 9.87
C THR A 325 4.98 30.93 10.67
N GLY A 326 5.05 29.69 10.16
CA GLY A 326 4.56 28.49 10.84
C GLY A 326 3.04 28.25 10.72
N ARG A 327 2.39 28.82 9.70
CA ARG A 327 0.96 28.63 9.46
C ARG A 327 0.67 27.35 8.69
N ASP A 328 -0.52 26.80 8.93
CA ASP A 328 -1.11 25.78 8.08
C ASP A 328 -1.84 26.45 6.91
N LEU A 329 -1.63 25.94 5.70
CA LEU A 329 -2.19 26.50 4.48
C LEU A 329 -2.80 25.41 3.61
N VAL A 330 -3.95 25.71 3.01
CA VAL A 330 -4.49 24.95 1.89
C VAL A 330 -4.21 25.74 0.61
N LEU A 331 -3.45 25.14 -0.31
CA LEU A 331 -3.12 25.75 -1.59
C LEU A 331 -4.00 25.14 -2.68
N GLU A 332 -4.94 25.94 -3.19
CA GLU A 332 -5.80 25.56 -4.31
C GLU A 332 -5.31 26.22 -5.59
N GLY A 333 -5.37 25.48 -6.70
CA GLY A 333 -4.99 26.01 -8.00
C GLY A 333 -5.53 25.16 -9.14
N PRO A 334 -6.09 25.75 -10.20
CA PRO A 334 -6.46 25.03 -11.42
C PRO A 334 -5.30 24.20 -12.02
N PRO A 335 -5.57 23.23 -12.91
CA PRO A 335 -4.52 22.56 -13.66
C PRO A 335 -3.64 23.58 -14.41
N GLY A 336 -2.31 23.38 -14.36
CA GLY A 336 -1.35 24.27 -15.04
C GLY A 336 -0.87 25.50 -14.25
N THR A 337 -1.44 25.83 -13.08
CA THR A 337 -1.06 27.04 -12.31
C THR A 337 0.20 26.90 -11.44
N GLY A 338 1.12 26.02 -11.83
CA GLY A 338 2.41 25.91 -11.14
C GLY A 338 2.38 25.30 -9.73
N LYS A 339 1.33 24.60 -9.29
CA LYS A 339 1.26 23.99 -7.93
C LYS A 339 2.51 23.19 -7.54
N SER A 340 3.00 22.31 -8.41
CA SER A 340 4.21 21.51 -8.13
C SER A 340 5.47 22.38 -8.03
N GLN A 341 5.50 23.51 -8.74
CA GLN A 341 6.58 24.49 -8.67
C GLN A 341 6.51 25.26 -7.35
N THR A 342 5.31 25.66 -6.90
CA THR A 342 5.12 26.23 -5.56
C THR A 342 5.56 25.28 -4.47
N ILE A 343 5.16 23.99 -4.54
CA ILE A 343 5.60 22.95 -3.60
C ILE A 343 7.13 22.83 -3.58
N THR A 344 7.78 22.84 -4.75
CA THR A 344 9.23 22.76 -4.84
C THR A 344 9.90 23.94 -4.14
N ASN A 345 9.39 25.16 -4.33
CA ASN A 345 9.90 26.35 -3.65
C ASN A 345 9.66 26.32 -2.15
N VAL A 346 8.50 25.83 -1.69
CA VAL A 346 8.21 25.63 -0.26
C VAL A 346 9.21 24.67 0.38
N ILE A 347 9.51 23.55 -0.29
CA ILE A 347 10.50 22.57 0.19
C ILE A 347 11.89 23.20 0.23
N ALA A 348 12.33 23.82 -0.87
CA ALA A 348 13.64 24.47 -0.95
C ALA A 348 13.82 25.54 0.13
N HIS A 349 12.78 26.35 0.36
CA HIS A 349 12.81 27.38 1.38
C HIS A 349 12.89 26.82 2.80
N SER A 350 12.09 25.81 3.10
CA SER A 350 12.10 25.15 4.41
C SER A 350 13.46 24.50 4.69
N LEU A 351 14.04 23.82 3.70
CA LEU A 351 15.38 23.25 3.78
C LEU A 351 16.45 24.33 3.99
N GLY A 352 16.37 25.44 3.24
CA GLY A 352 17.30 26.57 3.40
C GLY A 352 17.20 27.28 4.75
N LYS A 353 16.08 27.14 5.47
CA LYS A 353 15.90 27.59 6.86
C LYS A 353 16.27 26.53 7.89
N GLY A 354 16.85 25.40 7.48
CA GLY A 354 17.27 24.32 8.37
C GLY A 354 16.13 23.43 8.88
N LYS A 355 14.95 23.47 8.27
CA LYS A 355 13.80 22.62 8.63
C LYS A 355 13.85 21.29 7.87
N THR A 356 13.34 20.23 8.49
CA THR A 356 13.08 18.94 7.82
C THR A 356 11.69 18.95 7.17
N VAL A 357 11.55 18.35 5.99
CA VAL A 357 10.28 18.30 5.26
C VAL A 357 9.90 16.86 4.92
N LEU A 358 8.67 16.46 5.28
CA LEU A 358 8.06 15.22 4.81
C LEU A 358 7.02 15.56 3.74
N PHE A 359 7.30 15.17 2.49
CA PHE A 359 6.37 15.33 1.39
C PHE A 359 5.61 14.02 1.13
N VAL A 360 4.28 14.07 1.23
CA VAL A 360 3.40 12.92 1.05
C VAL A 360 2.43 13.19 -0.09
N SER A 361 2.20 12.18 -0.93
CA SER A 361 1.18 12.22 -1.98
C SER A 361 0.53 10.85 -2.14
N GLU A 362 -0.73 10.84 -2.57
CA GLU A 362 -1.44 9.60 -2.91
C GLU A 362 -0.83 8.92 -4.13
N LYS A 363 -0.31 9.69 -5.10
CA LYS A 363 0.16 9.17 -6.38
C LYS A 363 1.66 9.31 -6.56
N MET A 364 2.30 8.22 -6.98
CA MET A 364 3.72 8.16 -7.34
C MET A 364 4.13 9.23 -8.37
N ALA A 365 3.27 9.50 -9.36
CA ALA A 365 3.53 10.51 -10.38
C ALA A 365 3.73 11.93 -9.80
N ALA A 366 3.05 12.29 -8.72
CA ALA A 366 3.23 13.58 -8.08
C ALA A 366 4.56 13.66 -7.32
N LEU A 367 4.94 12.56 -6.65
CA LEU A 367 6.24 12.43 -5.97
C LEU A 367 7.39 12.57 -6.96
N SER A 368 7.34 11.83 -8.08
CA SER A 368 8.40 11.84 -9.10
C SER A 368 8.56 13.20 -9.78
N VAL A 369 7.46 13.92 -10.04
CA VAL A 369 7.50 15.27 -10.61
C VAL A 369 8.19 16.26 -9.69
N VAL A 370 7.90 16.23 -8.39
CA VAL A 370 8.53 17.13 -7.40
C VAL A 370 9.98 16.75 -7.18
N HIS A 371 10.28 15.45 -7.03
CA HIS A 371 11.65 14.96 -6.88
C HIS A 371 12.53 15.39 -8.07
N ARG A 372 12.08 15.19 -9.31
CA ARG A 372 12.81 15.64 -10.50
C ARG A 372 13.08 17.15 -10.48
N ARG A 373 12.13 17.97 -10.02
CA ARG A 373 12.33 19.42 -9.92
C ARG A 373 13.38 19.78 -8.87
N LEU A 374 13.35 19.13 -7.70
CA LEU A 374 14.37 19.30 -6.65
C LEU A 374 15.75 18.90 -7.16
N THR A 375 15.86 17.77 -7.87
CA THR A 375 17.11 17.32 -8.49
C THR A 375 17.64 18.32 -9.51
N ASN A 376 16.78 18.87 -10.36
CA ASN A 376 17.17 19.86 -11.37
C ASN A 376 17.71 21.17 -10.78
N ILE A 377 17.33 21.53 -9.54
CA ILE A 377 17.86 22.69 -8.83
C ILE A 377 19.01 22.34 -7.87
N GLY A 378 19.54 21.11 -7.94
CA GLY A 378 20.67 20.65 -7.13
C GLY A 378 20.30 20.20 -5.72
N LEU A 379 19.01 20.07 -5.39
CA LEU A 379 18.55 19.59 -4.07
C LEU A 379 18.29 18.09 -4.00
N GLY A 380 18.57 17.35 -5.09
CA GLY A 380 18.32 15.90 -5.15
C GLY A 380 19.08 15.10 -4.10
N ALA A 381 20.32 15.50 -3.77
CA ALA A 381 21.13 14.83 -2.74
C ALA A 381 20.52 14.93 -1.33
N PHE A 382 19.65 15.91 -1.09
CA PHE A 382 18.95 16.09 0.20
C PHE A 382 17.57 15.41 0.22
N CYS A 383 17.20 14.70 -0.84
CA CYS A 383 15.93 13.99 -0.95
C CYS A 383 16.12 12.50 -0.63
N LEU A 384 15.29 11.97 0.27
CA LEU A 384 15.21 10.54 0.55
C LEU A 384 13.87 9.99 0.03
N GLU A 385 13.91 9.14 -0.99
CA GLU A 385 12.73 8.52 -1.58
C GLU A 385 12.36 7.23 -0.84
N LEU A 386 11.26 7.25 -0.09
CA LEU A 386 10.73 6.07 0.59
C LEU A 386 9.68 5.38 -0.30
N HIS A 387 10.12 4.49 -1.19
CA HIS A 387 9.20 3.56 -1.89
C HIS A 387 9.62 2.11 -1.65
N SER A 388 8.67 1.27 -1.21
CA SER A 388 8.70 -0.18 -0.93
C SER A 388 10.00 -0.90 -0.53
N SER A 389 9.82 -1.87 0.35
CA SER A 389 10.69 -2.20 1.46
C SER A 389 11.51 -3.47 1.22
N LYS A 390 12.77 -3.31 0.78
CA LYS A 390 13.97 -4.02 1.31
C LYS A 390 15.17 -3.99 0.36
N SER A 391 14.94 -4.06 -0.95
CA SER A 391 16.02 -3.95 -1.97
C SER A 391 16.73 -2.60 -1.99
N LYS A 392 16.20 -1.63 -1.25
CA LYS A 392 16.72 -0.26 -1.15
C LYS A 392 17.54 0.02 0.09
N LYS A 393 17.87 -0.94 0.96
CA LYS A 393 18.72 -0.58 2.12
C LYS A 393 20.09 -0.09 1.65
N SER A 394 20.67 -0.72 0.63
CA SER A 394 21.88 -0.26 -0.04
C SER A 394 21.67 1.09 -0.73
N GLU A 395 20.57 1.27 -1.47
CA GLU A 395 20.26 2.54 -2.16
C GLU A 395 20.05 3.69 -1.17
N VAL A 396 19.35 3.46 -0.05
CA VAL A 396 19.13 4.43 1.03
C VAL A 396 20.47 4.78 1.70
N LEU A 397 21.31 3.79 1.98
CA LEU A 397 22.65 4.03 2.52
C LEU A 397 23.52 4.81 1.53
N GLN A 398 23.42 4.50 0.24
CA GLN A 398 24.12 5.21 -0.82
C GLN A 398 23.62 6.66 -0.97
N GLN A 399 22.31 6.89 -0.91
CA GLN A 399 21.72 8.23 -0.92
C GLN A 399 22.18 9.03 0.31
N LEU A 400 22.22 8.41 1.50
CA LEU A 400 22.72 9.04 2.70
C LEU A 400 24.22 9.39 2.58
N GLY A 401 25.02 8.49 2.00
CA GLY A 401 26.42 8.75 1.69
C GLY A 401 26.60 9.94 0.76
N ASN A 402 25.89 9.96 -0.36
CA ASN A 402 25.91 11.07 -1.31
C ASN A 402 25.49 12.40 -0.67
N ALA A 403 24.52 12.38 0.24
CA ALA A 403 24.09 13.57 0.98
C ALA A 403 25.20 14.12 1.89
N LEU A 404 25.95 13.25 2.57
CA LEU A 404 27.06 13.62 3.45
C LEU A 404 28.26 14.17 2.67
N ASP A 405 28.52 13.63 1.47
CA ASP A 405 29.61 14.07 0.60
C ASP A 405 29.31 15.41 -0.10
N THR A 406 28.04 15.85 -0.07
CA THR A 406 27.60 17.11 -0.67
C THR A 406 27.92 18.29 0.25
N ALA A 407 29.19 18.69 0.30
CA ALA A 407 29.64 19.96 0.88
C ALA A 407 29.89 20.99 -0.24
N GLY A 408 29.17 22.12 -0.21
CA GLY A 408 29.17 23.11 -1.29
C GLY A 408 30.43 24.00 -1.34
N THR A 409 30.79 24.39 -2.57
CA THR A 409 31.90 25.30 -2.91
C THR A 409 31.52 26.79 -2.91
N LYS A 410 30.24 27.13 -2.74
CA LYS A 410 29.74 28.52 -2.69
C LYS A 410 29.49 28.96 -1.26
N THR A 411 29.88 30.19 -0.95
CA THR A 411 29.82 30.74 0.41
C THR A 411 28.51 31.50 0.65
N ALA A 412 28.08 31.59 1.91
CA ALA A 412 26.91 32.38 2.32
C ALA A 412 27.06 33.89 2.00
N ASP A 413 28.31 34.35 1.85
CA ASP A 413 28.64 35.73 1.53
C ASP A 413 28.29 36.09 0.07
N ASP A 414 28.46 35.16 -0.86
CA ASP A 414 28.07 35.34 -2.27
C ASP A 414 26.56 35.53 -2.41
N TRP A 415 25.78 34.75 -1.66
CA TRP A 415 24.32 34.88 -1.61
C TRP A 415 23.88 36.23 -1.04
N SER A 416 24.52 36.67 0.04
CA SER A 416 24.17 37.92 0.73
C SER A 416 24.36 39.14 -0.18
N ARG A 417 25.46 39.18 -0.93
CA ARG A 417 25.75 40.26 -1.89
C ARG A 417 24.71 40.34 -3.00
N GLU A 418 24.36 39.21 -3.60
CA GLU A 418 23.39 39.19 -4.69
C GLU A 418 21.97 39.54 -4.21
N ALA A 419 21.59 39.09 -3.01
CA ALA A 419 20.30 39.41 -2.42
C ALA A 419 20.15 40.90 -2.07
N GLU A 420 21.24 41.56 -1.67
CA GLU A 420 21.28 43.01 -1.45
C GLU A 420 21.11 43.78 -2.77
N ARG A 421 21.82 43.37 -3.82
CA ARG A 421 21.67 43.94 -5.18
C ARG A 421 20.23 43.85 -5.69
N ILE A 422 19.59 42.70 -5.52
CA ILE A 422 18.17 42.50 -5.89
C ILE A 422 17.24 43.35 -5.02
N GLY A 423 17.57 43.50 -3.73
CA GLY A 423 16.83 44.35 -2.80
C GLY A 423 16.78 45.81 -3.25
N GLN A 424 17.91 46.35 -3.68
CA GLN A 424 17.99 47.72 -4.21
C GLN A 424 17.14 47.89 -5.47
N LEU A 425 17.30 46.97 -6.44
CA LEU A 425 16.54 47.03 -7.69
C LEU A 425 15.02 46.97 -7.45
N ARG A 426 14.58 46.17 -6.47
CA ARG A 426 13.17 46.10 -6.07
C ARG A 426 12.65 47.42 -5.50
N GLN A 427 13.44 48.09 -4.66
CA GLN A 427 13.07 49.40 -4.11
C GLN A 427 12.93 50.44 -5.20
N ASP A 428 13.86 50.46 -6.16
CA ASP A 428 13.83 51.39 -7.29
C ASP A 428 12.57 51.17 -8.15
N LEU A 429 12.20 49.90 -8.41
CA LEU A 429 10.98 49.55 -9.15
C LEU A 429 9.69 49.91 -8.40
N ASN A 430 9.63 49.67 -7.09
CA ASN A 430 8.46 50.04 -6.29
C ASN A 430 8.25 51.56 -6.25
N GLY A 431 9.35 52.32 -6.18
CA GLY A 431 9.31 53.78 -6.25
C GLY A 431 8.69 54.33 -7.55
N LEU A 432 8.79 53.62 -8.66
CA LEU A 432 8.16 54.00 -9.94
C LEU A 432 6.66 53.71 -10.01
N VAL A 433 6.16 52.80 -9.17
CA VAL A 433 4.74 52.42 -9.13
C VAL A 433 3.96 53.31 -8.16
N ASP A 434 4.61 53.75 -7.08
CA ASP A 434 4.02 54.64 -6.08
C ASP A 434 4.09 56.13 -6.46
N SER A 435 4.86 56.49 -7.50
CA SER A 435 4.93 57.82 -8.12
C SER A 435 3.91 58.00 -9.23
#